data_AF-A0A2I1HDS0-F1
#
_entry.id   AF-A0A2I1HDS0-F1
#
_cell.length_a   1.000
_cell.length_b   1.000
_cell.length_c   1.000
_cell.angle_alpha   90.00
_cell.angle_beta   90.00
_cell.angle_gamma   90.00
#
_symmetry.space_group_name_H-M   'P 1'
#
loop_
_entity.id
_entity.type
_entity.pdbx_description
1 polymer ?
#
loop_
_entity_poly.entity_id
_entity_poly.type
_entity_poly.pdbx_seq_one_letter_code
_entity_poly.pdbx_strand_id
1 'polypeptide(L)'
;MALTLNQVFDNGTMDSFFIQKPDENTNMFINFGTALLAMYKFLTGDSSALSNWSYFNNQSLVILIVLFSLLVVVYLMNLFIGLLNMAINKDNERVSYLKQKAEKLLKRIKKSQSRPIFGGRLRRSRFNRIKKLRDE
;
A
#
# COMPACT_ATOMS: atom_id res chain seq x y z
N MET A 1 -13.35 -34.73 10.69
CA MET A 1 -13.54 -36.20 10.64
C MET A 1 -12.81 -36.67 9.38
N ALA A 2 -11.67 -37.35 9.56
CA ALA A 2 -10.88 -37.89 8.44
C ALA A 2 -11.46 -39.25 8.01
N LEU A 3 -11.52 -39.50 6.70
CA LEU A 3 -11.97 -40.78 6.17
C LEU A 3 -10.77 -41.73 6.08
N THR A 4 -10.87 -42.87 6.73
CA THR A 4 -9.91 -43.97 6.60
C THR A 4 -10.38 -44.91 5.50
N LEU A 5 -9.58 -45.06 4.45
CA LEU A 5 -9.80 -46.05 3.40
C LEU A 5 -8.69 -47.10 3.46
N ASN A 6 -9.09 -48.36 3.49
CA ASN A 6 -8.16 -49.48 3.45
C ASN A 6 -7.97 -49.89 2.00
N GLN A 7 -6.75 -49.77 1.49
CA GLN A 7 -6.39 -50.28 0.16
C GLN A 7 -5.86 -51.70 0.33
N VAL A 8 -6.50 -52.65 -0.35
CA VAL A 8 -6.09 -54.06 -0.36
C VAL A 8 -5.23 -54.27 -1.59
N PHE A 9 -3.95 -54.57 -1.40
CA PHE A 9 -3.04 -54.92 -2.49
C PHE A 9 -3.24 -56.38 -2.90
N ASP A 10 -2.93 -56.71 -4.16
CA ASP A 10 -3.10 -58.07 -4.73
C ASP A 10 -2.31 -59.16 -3.96
N ASN A 11 -1.31 -58.76 -3.16
CA ASN A 11 -0.54 -59.68 -2.29
C ASN A 11 -1.21 -59.94 -0.92
N GLY A 12 -2.40 -59.38 -0.66
CA GLY A 12 -3.14 -59.52 0.60
C GLY A 12 -2.77 -58.52 1.70
N THR A 13 -1.79 -57.63 1.47
CA THR A 13 -1.45 -56.56 2.43
C THR A 13 -2.52 -55.49 2.39
N MET A 14 -3.08 -55.14 3.56
CA MET A 14 -3.98 -54.00 3.71
C MET A 14 -3.20 -52.81 4.24
N ASP A 15 -3.15 -51.73 3.48
CA ASP A 15 -2.56 -50.47 3.93
C ASP A 15 -3.68 -49.43 4.12
N SER A 16 -3.65 -48.75 5.26
CA SER A 16 -4.70 -47.83 5.67
C SER A 16 -4.29 -46.40 5.38
N PHE A 17 -4.98 -45.74 4.46
CA PHE A 17 -4.73 -44.34 4.11
C PHE A 17 -5.71 -43.42 4.83
N PHE A 18 -5.18 -42.37 5.46
CA PHE A 18 -5.98 -41.29 6.05
C PHE A 18 -6.21 -40.19 5.01
N ILE A 19 -7.42 -40.11 4.46
CA ILE A 19 -7.84 -38.98 3.64
C ILE A 19 -8.42 -37.92 4.57
N GLN A 20 -7.64 -36.87 4.81
CA GLN A 20 -8.13 -35.67 5.49
C GLN A 20 -8.85 -34.77 4.47
N LYS A 21 -10.05 -34.29 4.85
CA LYS A 21 -10.69 -33.21 4.09
C LYS A 21 -9.76 -31.98 4.19
N PRO A 22 -9.41 -31.33 3.06
CA PRO A 22 -8.55 -30.14 3.09
C PRO A 22 -9.10 -29.13 4.08
N ASP A 23 -8.25 -28.62 4.96
CA ASP A 23 -8.59 -27.53 5.87
C ASP A 23 -8.26 -26.17 5.24
N GLU A 24 -8.49 -25.07 5.97
CA GLU A 24 -8.23 -23.71 5.48
C GLU A 24 -6.74 -23.44 5.15
N ASN A 25 -5.82 -24.16 5.80
CA ASN A 25 -4.38 -24.05 5.56
C ASN A 25 -3.96 -24.82 4.29
N THR A 26 -4.73 -25.85 3.95
CA THR A 26 -4.56 -26.63 2.74
C THR A 26 -5.24 -25.91 1.57
N ASN A 27 -6.55 -25.70 1.58
CA ASN A 27 -7.25 -25.04 0.49
C ASN A 27 -7.90 -23.73 0.96
N MET A 28 -7.33 -22.61 0.52
CA MET A 28 -7.84 -21.28 0.88
C MET A 28 -9.18 -20.93 0.20
N PHE A 29 -9.66 -21.69 -0.78
CA PHE A 29 -10.92 -21.42 -1.48
C PHE A 29 -12.16 -22.10 -0.85
N ILE A 30 -12.03 -22.69 0.34
CA ILE A 30 -13.15 -23.37 1.03
C ILE A 30 -14.19 -22.36 1.54
N ASN A 31 -13.74 -21.24 2.11
CA ASN A 31 -14.58 -20.21 2.71
C ASN A 31 -14.43 -18.88 1.97
N PHE A 32 -15.47 -18.04 1.96
CA PHE A 32 -15.43 -16.76 1.25
C PHE A 32 -14.31 -15.83 1.76
N GLY A 33 -14.13 -15.73 3.09
CA GLY A 33 -13.09 -14.88 3.68
C GLY A 33 -11.67 -15.30 3.30
N THR A 34 -11.40 -16.61 3.36
CA THR A 34 -10.10 -17.17 2.96
C THR A 34 -9.91 -17.10 1.44
N ALA A 35 -10.97 -17.24 0.65
CA ALA A 35 -10.93 -17.11 -0.81
C ALA A 35 -10.63 -15.68 -1.24
N LEU A 36 -11.16 -14.68 -0.53
CA LEU A 36 -10.82 -13.27 -0.75
C LEU A 36 -9.34 -13.02 -0.47
N LEU A 37 -8.82 -13.57 0.62
CA LEU A 37 -7.40 -13.46 0.97
C LEU A 37 -6.50 -14.16 -0.06
N ALA A 38 -6.91 -15.34 -0.54
CA ALA A 38 -6.23 -16.06 -1.62
C ALA A 38 -6.16 -15.22 -2.90
N MET A 39 -7.25 -14.55 -3.27
CA MET A 39 -7.25 -13.67 -4.44
C MET A 39 -6.39 -12.42 -4.25
N TYR A 40 -6.37 -11.83 -3.05
CA TYR A 40 -5.45 -10.75 -2.73
C TYR A 40 -3.98 -11.19 -2.87
N LYS A 41 -3.62 -12.33 -2.27
CA LYS A 41 -2.29 -12.96 -2.41
C LYS A 41 -1.93 -13.15 -3.88
N PHE A 42 -2.83 -13.73 -4.67
CA PHE A 42 -2.65 -13.89 -6.11
C PHE A 42 -2.38 -12.57 -6.83
N LEU A 43 -3.15 -11.52 -6.54
CA LEU A 43 -2.96 -10.19 -7.14
C LEU A 43 -1.63 -9.53 -6.75
N THR A 44 -1.12 -9.82 -5.56
CA THR A 44 0.20 -9.37 -5.10
C THR A 44 1.37 -10.23 -5.62
N GLY A 45 1.08 -11.29 -6.37
CA GLY A 45 2.08 -12.19 -6.96
C GLY A 45 2.41 -13.44 -6.14
N ASP A 46 1.71 -13.69 -5.02
CA ASP A 46 1.87 -14.89 -4.22
C ASP A 46 0.96 -16.02 -4.75
N SER A 47 1.57 -17.00 -5.41
CA SER A 47 0.90 -18.17 -5.98
C SER A 47 0.64 -19.29 -4.98
N SER A 48 1.04 -19.13 -3.72
CA SER A 48 0.89 -20.18 -2.69
C SER A 48 -0.57 -20.58 -2.44
N ALA A 49 -1.52 -19.67 -2.72
CA ALA A 49 -2.94 -19.97 -2.60
C ALA A 49 -3.46 -20.92 -3.70
N LEU A 50 -2.77 -20.98 -4.85
CA LEU A 50 -3.14 -21.82 -5.99
C LEU A 50 -2.32 -23.11 -6.11
N SER A 51 -1.27 -23.29 -5.29
CA SER A 51 -0.37 -24.45 -5.36
C SER A 51 -1.09 -25.80 -5.29
N ASN A 52 -2.22 -25.85 -4.58
CA ASN A 52 -3.02 -27.06 -4.44
C ASN A 52 -3.93 -27.35 -5.63
N TRP A 53 -3.99 -26.46 -6.61
CA TRP A 53 -4.79 -26.64 -7.82
C TRP A 53 -3.89 -26.98 -9.01
N SER A 54 -4.05 -28.19 -9.56
CA SER A 54 -3.38 -28.57 -10.80
C SER A 54 -3.97 -27.80 -11.99
N TYR A 55 -3.13 -26.98 -12.65
CA TYR A 55 -3.52 -26.21 -13.83
C TYR A 55 -3.85 -27.10 -15.04
N PHE A 56 -3.16 -28.24 -15.18
CA PHE A 56 -3.36 -29.17 -16.30
C PHE A 56 -4.72 -29.87 -16.25
N ASN A 57 -5.21 -30.16 -15.05
CA ASN A 57 -6.46 -30.90 -14.88
C ASN A 57 -7.70 -29.99 -14.85
N ASN A 58 -7.51 -28.66 -14.79
CA ASN A 58 -8.59 -27.70 -14.55
C ASN A 58 -8.52 -26.53 -15.54
N GLN A 59 -8.78 -26.81 -16.82
CA GLN A 59 -8.69 -25.81 -17.88
C GLN A 59 -9.57 -24.57 -17.65
N SER A 60 -10.77 -24.74 -17.08
CA SER A 60 -11.66 -23.62 -16.74
C SER A 60 -11.05 -22.68 -15.69
N LEU A 61 -10.32 -23.23 -14.72
CA LEU A 61 -9.67 -22.47 -13.65
C LEU A 61 -8.54 -21.61 -14.24
N VAL A 62 -7.74 -22.18 -15.15
CA VAL A 62 -6.69 -21.45 -15.87
C VAL A 62 -7.27 -20.28 -16.66
N ILE A 63 -8.35 -20.52 -17.42
CA ILE A 63 -9.01 -19.46 -18.20
C ILE A 63 -9.52 -18.34 -17.28
N LEU A 64 -10.15 -18.69 -16.16
CA LEU A 64 -10.65 -17.71 -15.19
C LEU A 64 -9.51 -16.86 -14.60
N ILE A 65 -8.39 -17.48 -14.21
CA ILE A 65 -7.23 -16.77 -13.68
C ILE A 65 -6.68 -15.78 -14.71
N VAL A 66 -6.48 -16.24 -15.95
CA VAL A 66 -5.90 -15.42 -17.02
C VAL A 66 -6.81 -14.24 -17.34
N LEU A 67 -8.11 -14.48 -17.51
CA LEU A 67 -9.10 -13.44 -17.76
C LEU A 67 -9.19 -12.45 -16.59
N PHE A 68 -9.24 -12.95 -15.35
CA PHE A 68 -9.30 -12.12 -14.17
C PHE A 68 -8.04 -11.26 -14.01
N SER A 69 -6.86 -11.84 -14.20
CA SER A 69 -5.59 -11.11 -14.17
C SER A 69 -5.55 -10.02 -15.24
N LEU A 70 -5.97 -10.33 -16.47
CA LEU A 70 -6.06 -9.37 -17.56
C LEU A 70 -7.02 -8.22 -17.23
N LEU A 71 -8.20 -8.53 -16.67
CA LEU A 71 -9.14 -7.53 -16.20
C LEU A 71 -8.51 -6.63 -15.15
N VAL A 72 -7.85 -7.16 -14.13
CA VAL A 72 -7.26 -6.30 -13.07
C VAL A 72 -6.12 -5.45 -13.63
N VAL A 73 -5.23 -6.02 -14.43
CA VAL A 73 -4.08 -5.28 -14.97
C VAL A 73 -4.52 -4.17 -15.92
N VAL A 74 -5.44 -4.45 -16.84
CA VAL A 74 -5.85 -3.44 -17.84
C VAL A 74 -6.92 -2.52 -17.29
N TYR A 75 -7.99 -3.05 -16.70
CA TYR A 75 -9.14 -2.26 -16.30
C TYR A 75 -8.89 -1.48 -15.01
N LEU A 76 -8.48 -2.16 -13.93
CA LEU A 76 -8.29 -1.49 -12.65
C LEU A 76 -7.13 -0.50 -12.67
N MET A 77 -6.00 -0.80 -13.34
CA MET A 77 -4.90 0.16 -13.44
C MET A 77 -5.30 1.40 -14.23
N ASN A 78 -5.98 1.23 -15.37
CA ASN A 78 -6.45 2.36 -16.16
C ASN A 78 -7.48 3.20 -15.41
N LEU A 79 -8.40 2.56 -14.69
CA LEU A 79 -9.37 3.24 -13.85
C LEU A 79 -8.68 3.99 -12.70
N PHE A 80 -7.73 3.36 -12.01
CA PHE A 80 -7.03 3.94 -10.86
C PHE A 80 -6.18 5.13 -11.29
N ILE A 81 -5.45 5.03 -12.41
CA ILE A 81 -4.70 6.15 -12.97
C ILE A 81 -5.63 7.29 -13.36
N GLY A 82 -6.77 6.99 -14.00
CA GLY A 82 -7.77 8.00 -14.37
C GLY A 82 -8.37 8.72 -13.15
N LEU A 83 -8.73 7.98 -12.11
CA LEU A 83 -9.24 8.52 -10.85
C LEU A 83 -8.19 9.36 -10.12
N LEU A 84 -6.95 8.86 -10.05
CA LEU A 84 -5.85 9.57 -9.40
C LEU A 84 -5.53 10.88 -10.13
N ASN A 85 -5.50 10.85 -11.46
CA ASN A 85 -5.33 12.04 -12.30
C ASN A 85 -6.44 13.07 -12.03
N MET A 86 -7.70 12.62 -11.94
CA MET A 86 -8.82 13.51 -11.62
C MET A 86 -8.73 14.10 -10.21
N ALA A 87 -8.32 13.31 -9.21
CA ALA A 87 -8.15 13.77 -7.85
C ALA A 87 -7.02 14.79 -7.73
N ILE A 88 -5.86 14.54 -8.35
CA ILE A 88 -4.72 15.46 -8.38
C ILE A 88 -5.11 16.79 -9.04
N ASN A 89 -5.83 16.74 -10.17
CA ASN A 89 -6.20 17.94 -10.92
C ASN A 89 -7.30 18.78 -10.23
N LYS A 90 -8.04 18.20 -9.27
CA LYS A 90 -9.10 18.89 -8.52
C LYS A 90 -8.54 19.82 -7.44
N ASP A 91 -7.30 19.58 -7.01
CA ASP A 91 -6.58 20.46 -6.13
C ASP A 91 -6.21 21.70 -6.94
N ASN A 92 -6.83 22.84 -6.64
CA ASN A 92 -6.52 24.10 -7.32
C ASN A 92 -5.10 24.52 -6.89
N GLU A 93 -4.07 23.92 -7.50
CA GLU A 93 -2.67 23.91 -7.03
C GLU A 93 -2.18 25.32 -6.77
N ARG A 94 -2.60 26.30 -7.58
CA ARG A 94 -2.25 27.70 -7.39
C ARG A 94 -2.84 28.27 -6.10
N VAL A 95 -4.12 28.02 -5.81
CA VAL A 95 -4.78 28.56 -4.60
C VAL A 95 -4.26 27.85 -3.35
N SER A 96 -4.09 26.53 -3.39
CA SER A 96 -3.53 25.76 -2.27
C SER A 96 -2.07 26.12 -2.02
N TYR A 97 -1.26 26.30 -3.08
CA TYR A 97 0.12 26.78 -3.00
C TYR A 97 0.21 28.20 -2.42
N LEU A 98 -0.61 29.13 -2.90
CA LEU A 98 -0.64 30.51 -2.38
C LEU A 98 -1.09 30.54 -0.92
N LYS A 99 -2.08 29.73 -0.53
CA LYS A 99 -2.52 29.57 0.86
C LYS A 99 -1.39 29.03 1.74
N GLN A 100 -0.71 27.96 1.32
CA GLN A 100 0.43 27.40 2.06
C GLN A 100 1.60 28.39 2.18
N LYS A 101 1.89 29.14 1.11
CA LYS A 101 2.93 30.17 1.10
C LYS A 101 2.58 31.33 2.03
N ALA A 102 1.33 31.81 1.99
CA ALA A 102 0.82 32.85 2.89
C ALA A 102 0.87 32.40 4.36
N GLU A 103 0.47 31.16 4.66
CA GLU A 103 0.49 30.63 6.02
C GLU A 103 1.92 30.51 6.57
N LYS A 104 2.87 30.04 5.74
CA LYS A 104 4.30 30.03 6.10
C LYS A 104 4.84 31.44 6.37
N LEU A 105 4.46 32.44 5.56
CA LEU A 105 4.84 33.84 5.77
C LEU A 105 4.24 34.41 7.06
N LEU A 106 2.96 34.17 7.31
CA LEU A 106 2.25 34.67 8.49
C LEU A 106 2.82 34.07 9.77
N LYS A 107 3.16 32.77 9.76
CA LYS A 107 3.91 32.12 10.86
C LYS A 107 5.28 32.76 11.09
N ARG A 108 6.01 33.13 10.03
CA ARG A 108 7.31 33.85 10.14
C ARG A 108 7.14 35.24 10.73
N ILE A 109 6.13 36.00 10.29
CA ILE A 109 5.85 37.35 10.82
C ILE A 109 5.45 37.27 12.29
N LYS A 110 4.53 36.37 12.65
CA LYS A 110 4.12 36.14 14.04
C LYS A 110 5.30 35.74 14.92
N LYS A 111 6.18 34.85 14.42
CA LYS A 111 7.42 34.46 15.11
C LYS A 111 8.42 35.62 15.22
N SER A 112 8.48 36.52 14.24
CA SER A 112 9.35 37.70 14.27
C SER A 112 8.84 38.75 15.26
N GLN A 113 7.52 38.91 15.38
CA GLN A 113 6.86 39.81 16.35
C GLN A 113 6.97 39.28 17.80
N SER A 114 6.92 37.96 18.01
CA SER A 114 7.14 37.35 19.33
C SER A 114 8.60 37.22 19.75
N ARG A 115 9.58 37.53 18.89
CA ARG A 115 11.00 37.54 19.30
C ARG A 115 11.28 38.86 20.04
N PRO A 116 11.76 38.83 21.30
CA PRO A 116 12.06 40.04 22.04
C PRO A 116 13.07 40.89 21.26
N ILE A 117 12.81 42.20 21.20
CA ILE A 117 13.56 43.23 20.46
C ILE A 117 14.96 43.43 21.08
N PHE A 118 15.80 42.39 21.08
CA PHE A 118 17.17 42.47 21.59
C PHE A 118 18.16 42.83 20.48
N GLY A 119 17.88 42.41 19.24
CA GLY A 119 18.78 42.65 18.09
C GLY A 119 18.88 44.11 17.67
N GLY A 120 17.80 44.89 17.80
CA GLY A 120 17.77 46.31 17.37
C GLY A 120 18.64 47.22 18.25
N ARG A 121 18.67 46.98 19.56
CA ARG A 121 19.52 47.72 20.52
C ARG A 121 21.00 47.42 20.29
N LEU A 122 21.34 46.14 20.07
CA LEU A 122 22.73 45.74 19.82
C LEU A 122 23.25 46.28 18.48
N ARG A 123 22.41 46.29 17.44
CA ARG A 123 22.77 46.81 16.11
C ARG A 123 22.98 48.32 16.11
N ARG A 124 22.16 49.10 16.85
CA ARG A 124 22.39 50.54 17.05
C ARG A 124 23.61 50.84 17.90
N SER A 125 23.86 50.07 18.98
CA SER A 125 25.05 50.23 19.83
C SER A 125 26.35 50.01 19.06
N ARG A 126 26.41 48.97 18.21
CA ARG A 126 27.58 48.73 17.36
C ARG A 126 27.77 49.82 16.29
N PHE A 127 26.68 50.29 15.68
CA PHE A 127 26.74 51.36 14.68
C PHE A 127 27.26 52.66 15.27
N ASN A 128 26.78 53.08 16.45
CA ASN A 128 27.28 54.28 17.12
C ASN A 128 28.75 54.15 17.54
N ARG A 129 29.19 52.94 17.90
CA ARG A 129 30.61 52.68 18.21
C ARG A 129 31.51 52.83 16.98
N ILE A 130 31.08 52.30 15.82
CA ILE A 130 31.83 52.41 14.56
C ILE A 130 31.86 53.86 14.07
N LYS A 131 30.77 54.61 14.27
CA LYS A 131 30.75 56.03 13.95
C LYS A 131 31.72 56.82 14.83
N LYS A 132 31.73 56.57 16.15
CA LYS A 132 32.65 57.22 17.08
C LYS A 132 34.13 56.96 16.74
N LEU A 133 34.48 55.73 16.34
CA LEU A 133 35.84 55.36 15.93
C LEU A 133 36.28 55.98 14.59
N ARG A 134 35.37 56.60 13.84
CA ARG A 134 35.65 57.25 12.56
C ARG A 134 35.80 58.77 12.70
N ASP A 135 35.22 59.32 13.76
CA ASP A 135 35.15 60.75 14.02
C ASP A 135 36.21 61.19 15.08
N GLU A 136 37.11 60.29 15.51
CA GLU A 136 38.34 60.53 16.31
C GLU A 136 39.58 60.45 15.39
#